data_AF-A0A504YNT6-F1
#
_entry.id   AF-A0A504YNT6-F1
#
_cell.length_a   1.000
_cell.length_b   1.000
_cell.length_c   1.000
_cell.angle_alpha   90.00
_cell.angle_beta   90.00
_cell.angle_gamma   90.00
#
_symmetry.space_group_name_H-M   'P 1'
#
loop_
_entity.id
_entity.type
_entity.pdbx_description
1 polymer ?
#
loop_
_entity_poly.entity_id
_entity_poly.type
_entity_poly.pdbx_seq_one_letter_code
_entity_poly.pdbx_strand_id
1 'polypeptide(L)'
;MPNLIILDFPLLEIPGLTDTQTKSGQVDHTLFVRSKPHHLRYPPAINWTSIWPSAATFNHSVVPFPIRQGYCKNLAENHGVSPGKFGNAELMKIPNFLHLTKAHIKMHCEALKKFCTVWPRGLNSPQEIEKHYPLEVVRRSYLFSAPSLRDPRARIVTIKVSSSNN
;
A
#
# COMPACT_ATOMS: atom_id res chain seq x y z
N MET A 1 -75.25 25.52 -16.22
CA MET A 1 -74.08 25.87 -17.05
C MET A 1 -73.83 27.36 -16.85
N PRO A 2 -72.63 27.74 -16.38
CA PRO A 2 -71.54 27.97 -17.33
C PRO A 2 -70.25 27.20 -16.98
N ASN A 3 -69.54 26.83 -18.04
CA ASN A 3 -68.25 26.16 -18.04
C ASN A 3 -67.13 27.15 -17.69
N LEU A 4 -66.27 26.80 -16.74
CA LEU A 4 -64.95 27.42 -16.60
C LEU A 4 -64.01 26.74 -17.61
N ILE A 5 -63.53 27.51 -18.57
CA ILE A 5 -62.50 27.09 -19.53
C ILE A 5 -61.18 27.08 -18.77
N ILE A 6 -60.67 25.88 -18.47
CA ILE A 6 -59.28 25.69 -18.05
C ILE A 6 -58.46 25.75 -19.35
N LEU A 7 -57.59 26.75 -19.45
CA LEU A 7 -56.60 26.81 -20.52
C LEU A 7 -55.59 25.68 -20.27
N ASP A 8 -55.66 24.64 -21.09
CA ASP A 8 -54.64 23.59 -21.15
C ASP A 8 -53.33 24.21 -21.62
N PHE A 9 -52.41 24.45 -20.70
CA PHE A 9 -51.04 24.80 -21.05
C PHE A 9 -50.39 23.57 -21.69
N PRO A 10 -49.74 23.69 -22.87
CA PRO A 10 -49.00 22.59 -23.45
C PRO A 10 -47.86 22.18 -22.52
N LEU A 11 -47.79 20.88 -22.22
CA LEU A 11 -46.71 20.29 -21.44
C LEU A 11 -45.37 20.64 -22.11
N LEU A 12 -44.44 21.21 -21.35
CA LEU A 12 -43.11 21.55 -21.85
C LEU A 12 -42.34 20.23 -22.10
N GLU A 13 -42.30 19.77 -23.34
CA GLU A 13 -41.44 18.67 -23.75
C GLU A 13 -39.99 19.16 -23.80
N ILE A 14 -39.14 18.60 -22.93
CA ILE A 14 -37.70 18.85 -22.95
C ILE A 14 -37.09 17.73 -23.80
N PRO A 15 -36.58 18.04 -25.01
CA PRO A 15 -36.00 17.03 -25.89
C PRO A 15 -34.86 16.30 -25.18
N GLY A 16 -35.01 14.98 -25.01
CA GLY A 16 -34.02 14.13 -24.35
C GLY A 16 -34.24 13.81 -22.86
N LEU A 17 -35.23 14.42 -22.19
CA LEU A 17 -35.59 14.07 -20.80
C LEU A 17 -37.00 13.49 -20.68
N THR A 18 -37.97 13.98 -21.46
CA THR A 18 -39.38 13.57 -21.37
C THR A 18 -39.77 12.44 -22.33
N ASP A 19 -38.83 11.96 -23.15
CA ASP A 19 -39.06 10.92 -24.15
C ASP A 19 -39.09 9.53 -23.46
N THR A 20 -40.15 9.26 -22.70
CA THR A 20 -40.42 7.94 -22.08
C THR A 20 -41.04 6.98 -23.10
N GLN A 21 -40.49 6.92 -24.31
CA GLN A 21 -40.37 5.63 -24.97
C GLN A 21 -39.08 4.98 -24.45
N THR A 22 -39.15 4.52 -23.20
CA THR A 22 -38.24 3.51 -22.70
C THR A 22 -38.43 2.31 -23.61
N LYS A 23 -37.66 2.26 -24.71
CA LYS A 23 -37.36 0.99 -25.35
C LYS A 23 -36.84 0.16 -24.20
N SER A 24 -37.62 -0.84 -23.79
CA SER A 24 -37.13 -1.97 -23.05
C SER A 24 -36.15 -2.68 -23.97
N GLY A 25 -35.01 -2.04 -24.24
CA GLY A 25 -33.80 -2.75 -24.61
C GLY A 25 -33.69 -3.81 -23.53
N GLN A 26 -33.72 -5.07 -23.95
CA GLN A 26 -33.49 -6.19 -23.06
C GLN A 26 -32.25 -5.79 -22.25
N VAL A 27 -32.46 -5.48 -20.97
CA VAL A 27 -31.36 -5.28 -20.05
C VAL A 27 -30.74 -6.66 -20.03
N ASP A 28 -29.62 -6.79 -20.73
CA ASP A 28 -28.90 -8.05 -20.83
C ASP A 28 -28.46 -8.35 -19.41
N HIS A 29 -29.29 -9.10 -18.68
CA HIS A 29 -29.01 -9.62 -17.35
C HIS A 29 -27.99 -10.76 -17.48
N THR A 30 -26.98 -10.61 -18.34
CA THR A 30 -25.73 -11.31 -18.14
C THR A 30 -25.19 -10.82 -16.80
N LEU A 31 -25.61 -11.52 -15.74
CA LEU A 31 -25.03 -11.38 -14.42
C LEU A 31 -23.53 -11.36 -14.62
N PHE A 32 -22.87 -10.24 -14.31
CA PHE A 32 -21.42 -10.16 -14.37
C PHE A 32 -20.87 -11.27 -13.48
N VAL A 33 -20.45 -12.37 -14.09
CA VAL A 33 -19.91 -13.52 -13.36
C VAL A 33 -18.64 -13.04 -12.71
N ARG A 34 -18.68 -12.91 -11.37
CA ARG A 34 -17.50 -12.55 -10.59
C ARG A 34 -16.42 -13.58 -10.87
N SER A 35 -15.41 -13.12 -11.57
CA SER A 35 -14.30 -13.95 -11.97
C SER A 35 -13.55 -14.43 -10.73
N LYS A 36 -13.09 -15.70 -10.71
CA LYS A 36 -12.39 -16.30 -9.55
C LYS A 36 -11.22 -15.44 -9.07
N PRO A 37 -10.81 -15.45 -7.80
CA PRO A 37 -9.63 -14.69 -7.37
C PRO A 37 -8.35 -15.14 -8.11
N HIS A 38 -7.40 -14.21 -8.28
CA HIS A 38 -6.20 -14.37 -9.11
C HIS A 38 -5.35 -15.59 -8.73
N HIS A 39 -5.15 -15.84 -7.43
CA HIS A 39 -4.41 -17.00 -6.93
C HIS A 39 -5.04 -18.35 -7.30
N LEU A 40 -6.36 -18.40 -7.58
CA LEU A 40 -7.03 -19.61 -8.06
C LEU A 40 -7.01 -19.76 -9.58
N ARG A 41 -6.72 -18.68 -10.33
CA ARG A 41 -6.65 -18.72 -11.80
C ARG A 41 -5.28 -19.14 -12.31
N TYR A 42 -4.20 -18.77 -11.61
CA TYR A 42 -2.83 -18.99 -12.10
C TYR A 42 -1.91 -19.78 -11.15
N PRO A 43 -2.34 -20.89 -10.52
CA PRO A 43 -1.59 -21.51 -9.40
C PRO A 43 -0.11 -21.88 -9.63
N PRO A 44 0.35 -22.47 -10.77
CA PRO A 44 1.71 -23.00 -10.89
C PRO A 44 2.79 -22.04 -11.46
N ALA A 45 2.44 -20.85 -11.97
CA ALA A 45 3.39 -19.96 -12.67
C ALA A 45 3.82 -18.73 -11.84
N ILE A 46 3.51 -18.74 -10.55
CA ILE A 46 3.48 -17.52 -9.75
C ILE A 46 4.84 -17.27 -9.07
N ASN A 47 5.59 -16.29 -9.56
CA ASN A 47 6.73 -15.73 -8.84
C ASN A 47 6.26 -14.66 -7.85
N TRP A 48 6.44 -14.90 -6.56
CA TRP A 48 6.02 -14.01 -5.49
C TRP A 48 6.56 -12.58 -5.62
N THR A 49 7.81 -12.41 -6.05
CA THR A 49 8.43 -11.08 -6.21
C THR A 49 7.76 -10.26 -7.30
N SER A 50 7.22 -10.92 -8.33
CA SER A 50 6.47 -10.27 -9.40
C SER A 50 5.03 -9.95 -9.00
N ILE A 51 4.42 -10.77 -8.16
CA ILE A 51 3.06 -10.51 -7.66
C ILE A 51 3.03 -9.29 -6.75
N TRP A 52 4.01 -9.23 -5.84
CA TRP A 52 4.02 -8.27 -4.74
C TRP A 52 5.34 -7.48 -4.75
N PRO A 53 5.55 -6.64 -5.79
CA PRO A 53 6.83 -5.97 -6.00
C PRO A 53 7.14 -4.89 -4.96
N SER A 54 6.10 -4.22 -4.43
CA SER A 54 6.23 -3.06 -3.55
C SER A 54 5.23 -3.10 -2.39
N ALA A 55 5.36 -2.13 -1.47
CA ALA A 55 4.37 -1.92 -0.42
C ALA A 55 2.98 -1.71 -1.02
N ALA A 56 2.01 -2.48 -0.56
CA ALA A 56 0.62 -2.43 -1.03
C ALA A 56 -0.32 -2.92 0.08
N THR A 57 -1.57 -2.46 0.06
CA THR A 57 -2.61 -2.94 0.96
C THR A 57 -2.93 -4.42 0.68
N PHE A 58 -3.29 -5.16 1.73
CA PHE A 58 -3.64 -6.57 1.60
C PHE A 58 -4.75 -6.80 0.56
N ASN A 59 -4.50 -7.71 -0.38
CA ASN A 59 -5.42 -8.06 -1.47
C ASN A 59 -5.71 -9.55 -1.44
N HIS A 60 -6.93 -9.89 -1.02
CA HIS A 60 -7.39 -11.28 -0.87
C HIS A 60 -7.39 -12.07 -2.19
N SER A 61 -7.48 -11.39 -3.34
CA SER A 61 -7.52 -12.03 -4.65
C SER A 61 -6.15 -12.57 -5.05
N VAL A 62 -5.10 -11.95 -4.56
CA VAL A 62 -3.72 -12.19 -4.98
C VAL A 62 -2.99 -13.12 -3.99
N VAL A 63 -3.22 -12.95 -2.69
CA VAL A 63 -2.57 -13.76 -1.65
C VAL A 63 -3.16 -15.19 -1.65
N PRO A 64 -2.36 -16.25 -1.84
CA PRO A 64 -2.85 -17.62 -1.96
C PRO A 64 -3.20 -18.25 -0.61
N PHE A 65 -2.62 -17.79 0.49
CA PHE A 65 -2.76 -18.44 1.80
C PHE A 65 -4.13 -18.18 2.46
N PRO A 66 -4.66 -19.12 3.26
CA PRO A 66 -5.93 -18.99 3.96
C PRO A 66 -5.75 -18.24 5.29
N ILE A 67 -5.60 -16.91 5.24
CA ILE A 67 -5.43 -16.06 6.42
C ILE A 67 -6.80 -15.69 7.01
N ARG A 68 -6.88 -15.64 8.34
CA ARG A 68 -8.05 -15.22 9.12
C ARG A 68 -7.62 -14.22 10.18
N GLN A 69 -8.46 -13.23 10.44
CA GLN A 69 -8.21 -12.24 11.48
C GLN A 69 -9.52 -11.60 11.95
N GLY A 70 -9.59 -11.31 13.24
CA GLY A 70 -10.75 -10.72 13.89
C GLY A 70 -11.16 -11.51 15.13
N TYR A 71 -11.72 -10.80 16.10
CA TYR A 71 -12.23 -11.40 17.32
C TYR A 71 -13.63 -11.96 17.09
N CYS A 72 -13.93 -13.11 17.69
CA CYS A 72 -15.27 -13.68 17.74
C CYS A 72 -15.68 -13.79 19.20
N LYS A 73 -16.78 -13.15 19.59
CA LYS A 73 -17.17 -13.05 21.00
C LYS A 73 -17.71 -14.37 21.53
N ASN A 74 -18.49 -15.09 20.72
CA ASN A 74 -19.18 -16.32 21.11
C ASN A 74 -19.25 -17.29 19.91
N LEU A 75 -19.59 -18.56 20.18
CA LEU A 75 -19.87 -19.57 19.15
C LEU A 75 -21.05 -19.19 18.23
N ALA A 76 -21.94 -18.30 18.67
CA ALA A 76 -23.02 -17.77 17.85
C ALA A 76 -22.53 -16.86 16.71
N GLU A 77 -21.36 -16.23 16.87
CA GLU A 77 -20.76 -15.34 15.88
C GLU A 77 -19.74 -16.11 15.04
N ASN A 78 -20.00 -16.27 13.74
CA ASN A 78 -19.13 -16.99 12.80
C ASN A 78 -18.71 -18.40 13.26
N HIS A 79 -19.56 -19.10 14.02
CA HIS A 79 -19.24 -20.41 14.63
C HIS A 79 -17.98 -20.39 15.52
N GLY A 80 -17.63 -19.23 16.09
CA GLY A 80 -16.40 -19.03 16.85
C GLY A 80 -15.11 -18.96 16.01
N VAL A 81 -15.22 -18.93 14.68
CA VAL A 81 -14.08 -18.88 13.77
C VAL A 81 -13.83 -17.45 13.30
N SER A 82 -12.59 -16.98 13.43
CA SER A 82 -12.19 -15.65 12.97
C SER A 82 -12.56 -15.42 11.49
N PRO A 83 -13.02 -14.20 11.14
CA PRO A 83 -13.36 -13.83 9.77
C PRO A 83 -12.24 -14.16 8.78
N GLY A 84 -12.64 -14.68 7.61
CA GLY A 84 -11.72 -15.03 6.52
C GLY A 84 -11.07 -13.81 5.87
N LYS A 85 -10.21 -14.03 4.86
CA LYS A 85 -9.51 -12.95 4.16
C LYS A 85 -10.39 -12.10 3.23
N PHE A 86 -11.52 -12.63 2.77
CA PHE A 86 -12.39 -11.93 1.81
C PHE A 86 -13.11 -10.78 2.51
N GLY A 87 -12.91 -9.55 2.04
CA GLY A 87 -13.57 -8.35 2.59
C GLY A 87 -13.18 -7.99 4.03
N ASN A 88 -12.06 -8.51 4.55
CA ASN A 88 -11.68 -8.31 5.94
C ASN A 88 -10.89 -7.01 6.14
N ALA A 89 -11.53 -6.04 6.78
CA ALA A 89 -10.95 -4.72 7.06
C ALA A 89 -9.76 -4.79 8.02
N GLU A 90 -9.72 -5.75 8.95
CA GLU A 90 -8.60 -5.89 9.89
C GLU A 90 -7.29 -6.24 9.18
N LEU A 91 -7.37 -7.07 8.13
CA LEU A 91 -6.21 -7.39 7.30
C LEU A 91 -5.75 -6.20 6.43
N MET A 92 -6.65 -5.27 6.10
CA MET A 92 -6.30 -4.06 5.35
C MET A 92 -5.55 -3.01 6.18
N LYS A 93 -5.76 -3.00 7.50
CA LYS A 93 -5.11 -2.05 8.42
C LYS A 93 -3.63 -2.37 8.67
N ILE A 94 -3.23 -3.64 8.53
CA ILE A 94 -1.88 -4.09 8.86
C ILE A 94 -0.89 -3.60 7.80
N PRO A 95 0.21 -2.92 8.19
CA PRO A 95 1.34 -2.70 7.30
C PRO A 95 2.05 -4.04 7.07
N ASN A 96 1.71 -4.70 5.97
CA ASN A 96 2.22 -6.04 5.65
C ASN A 96 3.63 -5.97 5.00
N PHE A 97 4.39 -7.05 5.19
CA PHE A 97 5.76 -7.20 4.65
C PHE A 97 5.80 -8.20 3.50
N LEU A 98 4.70 -8.36 2.75
CA LEU A 98 4.61 -9.35 1.68
C LEU A 98 5.58 -9.05 0.52
N HIS A 99 5.98 -7.80 0.32
CA HIS A 99 7.04 -7.42 -0.61
C HIS A 99 8.45 -7.67 -0.06
N LEU A 100 8.65 -7.78 1.26
CA LEU A 100 9.97 -7.89 1.89
C LEU A 100 10.27 -9.33 2.33
N THR A 101 10.05 -10.29 1.44
CA THR A 101 10.43 -11.69 1.69
C THR A 101 11.94 -11.88 1.57
N LYS A 102 12.49 -12.92 2.23
CA LYS A 102 13.94 -13.23 2.20
C LYS A 102 14.49 -13.34 0.78
N ALA A 103 13.75 -14.01 -0.12
CA ALA A 103 14.13 -14.14 -1.53
C ALA A 103 14.16 -12.78 -2.24
N HIS A 104 13.18 -11.91 -1.98
CA HIS A 104 13.12 -10.58 -2.57
C HIS A 104 14.26 -9.68 -2.10
N ILE A 105 14.54 -9.69 -0.78
CA ILE A 105 15.64 -8.93 -0.18
C ILE A 105 16.98 -9.35 -0.79
N LYS A 106 17.23 -10.65 -0.96
CA LYS A 106 18.46 -11.14 -1.58
C LYS A 106 18.65 -10.57 -2.99
N MET A 107 17.60 -10.63 -3.81
CA MET A 107 17.60 -10.08 -5.17
C MET A 107 17.85 -8.56 -5.17
N HIS A 108 17.20 -7.82 -4.26
CA HIS A 108 17.42 -6.38 -4.11
C HIS A 108 18.86 -6.06 -3.70
N CYS A 109 19.39 -6.74 -2.69
CA CYS A 109 20.76 -6.53 -2.24
C CYS A 109 21.78 -6.85 -3.35
N GLU A 110 21.58 -7.91 -4.12
CA GLU A 110 22.42 -8.24 -5.27
C GLU A 110 22.40 -7.13 -6.34
N ALA A 111 21.23 -6.57 -6.65
CA ALA A 111 21.13 -5.44 -7.58
C ALA A 111 21.75 -4.15 -7.04
N LEU A 112 21.73 -3.93 -5.72
CA LEU A 112 22.28 -2.74 -5.07
C LEU A 112 23.80 -2.80 -4.86
N LYS A 113 24.41 -3.99 -4.80
CA LYS A 113 25.86 -4.17 -4.57
C LYS A 113 26.73 -3.37 -5.54
N LYS A 114 26.29 -3.18 -6.79
CA LYS A 114 27.03 -2.39 -7.80
C LYS A 114 27.21 -0.91 -7.43
N PHE A 115 26.40 -0.38 -6.50
CA PHE A 115 26.49 1.00 -6.03
C PHE A 115 27.30 1.14 -4.73
N CYS A 116 27.69 0.03 -4.10
CA CYS A 116 28.43 0.04 -2.84
C CYS A 116 29.94 0.10 -3.11
N THR A 117 30.66 0.81 -2.24
CA THR A 117 32.13 0.82 -2.22
C THR A 117 32.66 0.00 -1.05
N VAL A 118 33.84 -0.58 -1.22
CA VAL A 118 34.51 -1.31 -0.13
C VAL A 118 34.97 -0.35 0.98
N TRP A 119 34.87 -0.79 2.23
CA TRP A 119 35.42 -0.06 3.37
C TRP A 119 36.96 -0.11 3.35
N PRO A 120 37.68 0.98 3.69
CA PRO A 120 39.14 1.00 3.73
C PRO A 120 39.72 -0.01 4.74
N ARG A 121 40.67 -0.83 4.28
CA ARG A 121 41.24 -1.96 5.06
C ARG A 121 42.05 -1.56 6.30
N GLY A 122 42.50 -0.31 6.41
CA GLY A 122 43.31 0.20 7.53
C GLY A 122 42.53 0.88 8.63
N LEU A 123 41.19 0.89 8.56
CA LEU A 123 40.30 1.51 9.54
C LEU A 123 39.41 0.44 10.20
N ASN A 124 40.06 -0.57 10.79
CA ASN A 124 39.34 -1.67 11.45
C ASN A 124 39.17 -1.41 12.95
N SER A 125 40.06 -0.62 13.54
CA SER A 125 40.03 -0.30 14.97
C SER A 125 39.60 1.15 15.23
N PRO A 126 38.79 1.42 16.27
CA PRO A 126 38.41 2.80 16.61
C PRO A 126 39.61 3.69 16.93
N GLN A 127 40.69 3.14 17.50
CA GLN A 127 41.92 3.88 17.81
C GLN A 127 42.65 4.33 16.54
N GLU A 128 42.66 3.52 15.48
CA GLU A 128 43.26 3.89 14.19
C GLU A 128 42.45 4.99 13.51
N ILE A 129 41.12 4.90 13.59
CA ILE A 129 40.21 5.92 13.08
C ILE A 129 40.45 7.25 13.80
N GLU A 130 40.52 7.26 15.14
CA GLU A 130 40.76 8.48 15.91
C GLU A 130 42.14 9.08 15.64
N LYS A 131 43.17 8.25 15.47
CA LYS A 131 44.54 8.69 15.14
C LYS A 131 44.61 9.38 13.77
N HIS A 132 43.97 8.81 12.74
CA HIS A 132 44.02 9.35 11.38
C HIS A 132 42.93 10.40 11.10
N TYR A 133 41.81 10.34 11.82
CA TYR A 133 40.63 11.18 11.67
C TYR A 133 40.11 11.65 13.05
N PRO A 134 40.82 12.58 13.72
CA PRO A 134 40.47 13.05 15.07
C PRO A 134 39.22 13.94 15.14
N LEU A 135 38.64 14.28 13.99
CA LEU A 135 37.47 15.15 13.83
C LEU A 135 36.23 14.33 13.47
N GLU A 136 35.23 14.30 14.34
CA GLU A 136 33.92 13.70 14.08
C GLU A 136 32.89 14.79 13.75
N VAL A 137 32.27 14.72 12.58
CA VAL A 137 31.19 15.63 12.17
C VAL A 137 29.86 14.88 12.18
N VAL A 138 29.03 15.14 13.18
CA VAL A 138 27.73 14.49 13.35
C VAL A 138 26.65 15.36 12.70
N ARG A 139 25.97 14.81 11.69
CA ARG A 139 24.77 15.38 11.07
C ARG A 139 23.59 14.44 11.28
N ARG A 140 22.40 14.99 11.45
CA ARG A 140 21.16 14.22 11.68
C ARG A 140 20.15 14.55 10.60
N SER A 141 19.56 13.50 10.02
CA SER A 141 18.47 13.61 9.05
C SER A 141 17.23 12.93 9.61
N TYR A 142 16.08 13.57 9.46
CA TYR A 142 14.81 13.10 10.02
C TYR A 142 13.83 12.83 8.88
N LEU A 143 13.08 11.74 8.98
CA LEU A 143 12.08 11.34 7.99
C LEU A 143 10.73 11.16 8.69
N PHE A 144 9.71 11.83 8.17
CA PHE A 144 8.34 11.76 8.68
C PHE A 144 7.36 11.49 7.53
N SER A 145 6.21 10.90 7.86
CA SER A 145 5.08 10.81 6.93
C SER A 145 4.33 12.15 6.88
N ALA A 146 4.98 13.19 6.38
CA ALA A 146 4.42 14.54 6.27
C ALA A 146 4.61 15.10 4.84
N PRO A 147 3.77 16.05 4.39
CA PRO A 147 3.93 16.68 3.08
C PRO A 147 5.24 17.48 2.91
N SER A 148 5.82 17.96 4.01
CA SER A 148 7.07 18.71 4.01
C SER A 148 8.23 17.85 4.47
N LEU A 149 9.33 17.89 3.73
CA LEU A 149 10.61 17.25 4.08
C LEU A 149 11.48 18.11 5.02
N ARG A 150 11.07 19.36 5.28
CA ARG A 150 11.90 20.32 6.03
C ARG A 150 11.76 20.09 7.53
N ASP A 151 12.86 19.80 8.20
CA ASP A 151 12.97 19.79 9.66
C ASP A 151 14.08 20.77 10.12
N PRO A 152 13.77 21.80 10.94
CA PRO A 152 14.76 22.76 11.41
C PRO A 152 15.85 22.13 12.30
N ARG A 153 15.65 20.96 12.88
CA ARG A 153 16.65 20.23 13.68
C ARG A 153 17.78 19.67 12.82
N ALA A 154 17.50 19.36 11.55
CA ALA A 154 18.50 18.84 10.62
C ALA A 154 19.64 19.84 10.32
N ARG A 155 19.45 21.14 10.62
CA ARG A 155 20.47 22.18 10.44
C ARG A 155 21.59 22.13 11.48
N ILE A 156 21.39 21.45 12.60
CA ILE A 156 22.35 21.42 13.71
C ILE A 156 23.49 20.46 13.37
N VAL A 157 24.71 20.99 13.33
CA VAL A 157 25.94 20.21 13.14
C VAL A 157 26.70 20.18 14.45
N THR A 158 27.08 18.98 14.90
CA THR A 158 27.93 18.81 16.09
C THR A 158 29.30 18.37 15.64
N ILE A 159 30.33 19.11 16.07
CA ILE A 159 31.72 18.78 15.81
C ILE A 159 32.35 18.30 17.12
N LYS A 160 32.93 17.10 17.12
CA LYS A 160 33.74 16.60 18.23
C LYS A 160 35.18 16.48 17.78
N VAL A 161 36.09 16.94 18.64
CA VAL A 161 37.54 16.86 18.41
C VAL A 161 38.14 16.13 19.59
N SER A 162 38.90 15.07 19.33
CA SER A 162 39.69 14.43 20.38
C SER A 162 40.85 15.33 20.78
N SER A 163 40.99 15.64 22.07
CA SER A 163 42.06 16.50 22.60
C SER A 163 43.35 15.73 22.92
N SER A 164 43.45 14.46 22.54
CA SER A 164 44.55 13.55 22.93
C SER A 164 45.85 13.72 22.12
N ASN A 165 45.97 14.80 21.33
CA ASN A 165 47.20 15.13 20.61
C ASN A 165 48.04 16.15 21.40
N ASN A 166 48.92 15.65 22.25
CA ASN A 166 50.15 16.31 22.70
C ASN A 166 51.30 15.32 22.55
#